data_AF-A0A816RRG7-F1
#
_entry.id   AF-A0A816RRG7-F1
#
_cell.length_a   1.000
_cell.length_b   1.000
_cell.length_c   1.000
_cell.angle_alpha   90.00
_cell.angle_beta   90.00
_cell.angle_gamma   90.00
#
_symmetry.space_group_name_H-M   'P 1'
#
loop_
_entity.id
_entity.type
_entity.pdbx_description
1 polymer ?
#
loop_
_entity_poly.entity_id
_entity_poly.type
_entity_poly.pdbx_seq_one_letter_code
_entity_poly.pdbx_strand_id
1 'polypeptide(L)'
;MRIISSPVFQLRDIIHALLTSVAPSCDLISTFLTYGQSLGASNIHGYLVDRCYDTQTLIHDDFSSYQGVALCITYDALLSEQQWEDVFGIHESTSIISKTASSFFHLSDFLCILSGSRVVYYDPNERMTNDERAYVSIFDLENDDIEIFQDQFSPLDHFLLKSKTFYNGTLIRLPLRTTSTTQIITHIQTLDDIKQQILRYFNSNESCMELLLTQTNINTIEFDYTKDFQVFTKILSIDKHSLTTIHDAQSTTQLIHMTLSKQADDINT
;
A
#
# COMPACT_ATOMS: atom_id res chain seq x y z
N MET A 1 16.50 5.87 14.43
CA MET A 1 15.53 6.78 13.77
C MET A 1 16.25 7.88 13.00
N ARG A 2 16.01 7.96 11.69
CA ARG A 2 16.41 9.09 10.83
C ARG A 2 15.16 9.87 10.42
N ILE A 3 15.27 11.16 10.16
CA ILE A 3 14.15 12.04 9.81
C ILE A 3 14.48 12.81 8.54
N ILE A 4 13.48 12.98 7.68
CA ILE A 4 13.56 13.89 6.52
C ILE A 4 12.62 15.07 6.78
N SER A 5 13.13 16.29 6.63
CA SER A 5 12.38 17.54 6.71
C SER A 5 12.70 18.46 5.53
N SER A 6 11.77 19.37 5.19
CA SER A 6 11.98 20.37 4.13
C SER A 6 11.74 21.78 4.67
N PRO A 7 12.73 22.69 4.66
CA PRO A 7 12.54 24.05 5.14
C PRO A 7 11.80 24.97 4.15
N VAL A 8 11.57 24.50 2.91
CA VAL A 8 11.16 25.38 1.80
C VAL A 8 9.65 25.31 1.52
N PHE A 9 9.05 24.13 1.61
CA PHE A 9 7.63 23.91 1.27
C PHE A 9 6.92 23.09 2.34
N GLN A 10 5.59 23.23 2.43
CA GLN A 10 4.75 22.34 3.21
C GLN A 10 4.38 21.13 2.34
N LEU A 11 4.77 19.93 2.75
CA LEU A 11 4.60 18.72 1.95
C LEU A 11 3.11 18.44 1.65
N ARG A 12 2.23 18.69 2.62
CA ARG A 12 0.79 18.56 2.44
C ARG A 12 0.29 19.29 1.20
N ASP A 13 0.76 20.51 0.95
CA ASP A 13 0.30 21.34 -0.16
C ASP A 13 0.79 20.79 -1.50
N ILE A 14 2.01 20.25 -1.53
CA ILE A 14 2.55 19.59 -2.72
C ILE A 14 1.75 18.32 -3.01
N ILE A 15 1.51 17.47 -2.01
CA ILE A 15 0.72 16.25 -2.17
C ILE A 15 -0.70 16.60 -2.60
N HIS A 16 -1.34 17.61 -1.99
CA HIS A 16 -2.66 18.06 -2.41
C HIS A 16 -2.67 18.55 -3.88
N ALA A 17 -1.65 19.31 -4.30
CA ALA A 17 -1.49 19.73 -5.69
C ALA A 17 -1.31 18.53 -6.65
N LEU A 18 -0.50 17.54 -6.26
CA LEU A 18 -0.33 16.31 -7.03
C LEU A 18 -1.66 15.57 -7.19
N LEU A 19 -2.38 15.35 -6.09
CA LEU A 19 -3.64 14.61 -6.08
C LEU A 19 -4.77 15.34 -6.85
N THR A 20 -4.74 16.67 -6.91
CA THR A 20 -5.71 17.46 -7.71
C THR A 20 -5.34 17.53 -9.19
N SER A 21 -4.05 17.36 -9.53
CA SER A 21 -3.56 17.33 -10.92
C SER A 21 -3.66 15.96 -11.59
N VAL A 22 -3.63 14.89 -10.79
CA VAL A 22 -3.88 13.52 -11.24
C VAL A 22 -5.38 13.38 -11.49
N ALA A 23 -5.76 12.87 -12.67
CA ALA A 23 -7.16 12.69 -13.01
C ALA A 23 -7.83 11.77 -11.95
N PRO A 24 -9.07 12.07 -11.51
CA PRO A 24 -9.82 11.26 -10.52
C PRO A 24 -10.11 9.82 -11.00
N SER A 25 -9.66 9.47 -12.21
CA SER A 25 -9.73 8.13 -12.80
C SER A 25 -8.56 7.21 -12.44
N CYS A 26 -7.61 7.63 -11.59
CA CYS A 26 -6.59 6.72 -11.08
C CYS A 26 -7.25 5.75 -10.11
N ASP A 27 -7.71 4.62 -10.64
CA ASP A 27 -8.29 3.55 -9.86
C ASP A 27 -7.27 3.11 -8.79
N LEU A 28 -7.71 3.06 -7.54
CA LEU A 28 -6.90 2.61 -6.41
C LEU A 28 -6.28 1.24 -6.71
N ILE A 29 -7.04 0.35 -7.36
CA ILE A 29 -6.59 -1.00 -7.70
C ILE A 29 -5.50 -0.98 -8.75
N SER A 30 -5.66 -0.21 -9.84
CA SER A 30 -4.63 -0.10 -10.87
C SER A 30 -3.35 0.52 -10.34
N THR A 31 -3.45 1.41 -9.35
CA THR A 31 -2.31 1.99 -8.64
C THR A 31 -1.52 0.92 -7.89
N PHE A 32 -2.18 0.06 -7.11
CA PHE A 32 -1.49 -1.04 -6.39
C PHE A 32 -0.84 -2.04 -7.35
N LEU A 33 -1.54 -2.40 -8.43
CA LEU A 33 -1.01 -3.31 -9.45
C LEU A 33 0.25 -2.72 -10.10
N THR A 34 0.17 -1.44 -10.52
CA THR A 34 1.29 -0.74 -11.14
C THR A 34 2.48 -0.61 -10.19
N TYR A 35 2.23 -0.33 -8.90
CA TYR A 35 3.27 -0.30 -7.89
C TYR A 35 3.98 -1.67 -7.80
N GLY A 36 3.21 -2.75 -7.65
CA GLY A 36 3.75 -4.11 -7.60
C GLY A 36 4.57 -4.50 -8.84
N GLN A 37 4.06 -4.20 -10.04
CA GLN A 37 4.78 -4.43 -11.30
C GLN A 37 6.09 -3.63 -11.35
N SER A 38 6.09 -2.38 -10.87
CA SER A 38 7.31 -1.54 -10.83
C SER A 38 8.34 -2.00 -9.79
N LEU A 39 7.90 -2.73 -8.75
CA LEU A 39 8.79 -3.46 -7.84
C LEU A 39 9.35 -4.76 -8.44
N GLY A 40 8.73 -5.27 -9.52
CA GLY A 40 9.01 -6.60 -10.05
C GLY A 40 8.35 -7.73 -9.26
N ALA A 41 7.26 -7.44 -8.54
CA ALA A 41 6.50 -8.42 -7.79
C ALA A 41 5.77 -9.41 -8.72
N SER A 42 5.65 -10.64 -8.25
CA SER A 42 4.84 -11.69 -8.88
C SER A 42 3.57 -12.00 -8.11
N ASN A 43 3.52 -11.70 -6.82
CA ASN A 43 2.38 -11.98 -5.96
C ASN A 43 2.00 -10.73 -5.18
N ILE A 44 0.71 -10.39 -5.22
CA ILE A 44 0.13 -9.27 -4.47
C ILE A 44 -0.95 -9.82 -3.55
N HIS A 45 -0.89 -9.44 -2.27
CA HIS A 45 -1.94 -9.77 -1.32
C HIS A 45 -2.40 -8.50 -0.59
N GLY A 46 -3.68 -8.17 -0.71
CA GLY A 46 -4.32 -7.10 0.02
C GLY A 46 -5.13 -7.59 1.22
N TYR A 47 -4.97 -6.93 2.36
CA TYR A 47 -5.68 -7.22 3.59
C TYR A 47 -6.55 -6.03 3.97
N LEU A 48 -7.85 -6.25 4.08
CA LEU A 48 -8.79 -5.32 4.69
C LEU A 48 -8.81 -5.62 6.19
N VAL A 49 -8.10 -4.80 6.96
CA VAL A 49 -7.80 -5.05 8.37
C VAL A 49 -8.72 -4.21 9.26
N ASP A 50 -9.67 -4.86 9.92
CA ASP A 50 -10.60 -4.27 10.88
C ASP A 50 -10.10 -4.47 12.32
N ARG A 51 -8.99 -3.80 12.64
CA ARG A 51 -8.32 -3.89 13.94
C ARG A 51 -7.89 -2.51 14.42
N CYS A 52 -8.06 -2.27 15.71
CA CYS A 52 -7.42 -1.15 16.40
C CYS A 52 -6.27 -1.65 17.27
N TYR A 53 -5.24 -0.82 17.40
CA TYR A 53 -4.03 -1.08 18.17
C TYR A 53 -3.93 -0.08 19.33
N ASP A 54 -3.08 -0.41 20.29
CA ASP A 54 -2.77 0.49 21.40
C ASP A 54 -2.04 1.76 20.91
N THR A 55 -2.05 2.81 21.72
CA THR A 55 -1.65 4.17 21.33
C THR A 55 -0.84 4.92 22.40
N GLN A 56 -0.23 4.20 23.33
CA GLN A 56 0.53 4.75 24.46
C GLN A 56 1.99 5.07 24.08
N THR A 57 2.62 4.24 23.26
CA THR A 57 4.03 4.39 22.87
C THR A 57 4.16 4.64 21.37
N LEU A 58 3.79 5.85 20.93
CA LEU A 58 3.84 6.27 19.54
C LEU A 58 4.97 7.27 19.28
N ILE A 59 5.32 7.47 18.02
CA ILE A 59 6.28 8.52 17.63
C ILE A 59 5.72 9.91 17.95
N HIS A 60 4.41 10.09 17.73
CA HIS A 60 3.67 11.30 18.05
C HIS A 60 2.23 10.93 18.48
N ASP A 61 1.68 11.65 19.46
CA ASP A 61 0.36 11.34 20.05
C ASP A 61 -0.77 11.35 19.01
N ASP A 62 -0.73 12.26 18.04
CA ASP A 62 -1.72 12.33 16.96
C ASP A 62 -1.74 11.09 16.04
N PHE A 63 -0.69 10.25 16.06
CA PHE A 63 -0.68 9.00 15.30
C PHE A 63 -1.60 7.94 15.89
N SER A 64 -2.18 8.19 17.07
CA SER A 64 -3.30 7.40 17.60
C SER A 64 -4.44 7.28 16.59
N SER A 65 -4.66 8.32 15.76
CA SER A 65 -5.65 8.29 14.67
C SER A 65 -5.32 7.31 13.54
N TYR A 66 -4.06 6.88 13.43
CA TYR A 66 -3.53 5.96 12.40
C TYR A 66 -3.37 4.52 12.89
N GLN A 67 -3.67 4.27 14.16
CA GLN A 67 -3.61 2.96 14.81
C GLN A 67 -4.91 2.15 14.68
N GLY A 68 -5.77 2.53 13.74
CA GLY A 68 -7.05 1.88 13.50
C GLY A 68 -7.07 0.96 12.28
N VAL A 69 -8.30 0.81 11.78
CA VAL A 69 -8.66 0.11 10.54
C VAL A 69 -7.78 0.55 9.39
N ALA A 70 -7.29 -0.39 8.58
CA ALA A 70 -6.36 -0.10 7.50
C ALA A 70 -6.53 -1.03 6.31
N LEU A 71 -6.07 -0.55 5.15
CA LEU A 71 -5.74 -1.40 4.01
C LEU A 71 -4.24 -1.69 4.02
N CYS A 72 -3.86 -2.96 4.06
CA CYS A 72 -2.47 -3.39 3.93
C CYS A 72 -2.28 -4.11 2.61
N ILE A 73 -1.29 -3.72 1.80
CA ILE A 73 -0.94 -4.42 0.56
C ILE A 73 0.48 -4.95 0.66
N THR A 74 0.68 -6.24 0.42
CA THR A 74 1.99 -6.88 0.41
C THR A 74 2.39 -7.31 -0.99
N TYR A 75 3.68 -7.17 -1.27
CA TYR A 75 4.34 -7.55 -2.51
C TYR A 75 5.50 -8.49 -2.19
N ASP A 76 5.70 -9.53 -2.98
CA ASP A 76 6.82 -10.47 -2.86
C ASP A 76 8.14 -9.95 -3.48
N ALA A 77 8.35 -8.64 -3.42
CA ALA A 77 9.54 -7.95 -3.92
C ALA A 77 10.04 -6.94 -2.88
N LEU A 78 11.36 -6.75 -2.82
CA LEU A 78 12.00 -5.76 -1.97
C LEU A 78 12.23 -4.46 -2.75
N LEU A 79 12.10 -3.32 -2.07
CA LEU A 79 12.57 -2.04 -2.59
C LEU A 79 14.10 -2.05 -2.70
N SER A 80 14.60 -1.75 -3.89
CA SER A 80 16.02 -1.42 -4.11
C SER A 80 16.37 -0.06 -3.52
N GLU A 81 17.65 0.22 -3.29
CA GLU A 81 18.08 1.53 -2.77
C GLU A 81 17.63 2.69 -3.66
N GLN A 82 17.63 2.53 -4.99
CA GLN A 82 17.13 3.57 -5.90
C GLN A 82 15.62 3.82 -5.71
N GLN A 83 14.83 2.75 -5.50
CA GLN A 83 13.39 2.90 -5.27
C GLN A 83 13.09 3.46 -3.87
N TRP A 84 13.97 3.24 -2.89
CA TRP A 84 13.88 3.94 -1.61
C TRP A 84 14.09 5.45 -1.76
N GLU A 85 15.07 5.88 -2.56
CA GLU A 85 15.25 7.31 -2.88
C GLU A 85 13.99 7.90 -3.56
N ASP A 86 13.37 7.14 -4.45
CA ASP A 86 12.09 7.52 -5.06
C ASP A 86 10.94 7.63 -4.04
N VAL A 87 10.91 6.75 -3.03
CA VAL A 87 9.94 6.80 -1.92
C VAL A 87 10.22 8.00 -1.00
N PHE A 88 11.48 8.33 -0.72
CA PHE A 88 11.82 9.52 0.08
C PHE A 88 11.53 10.83 -0.67
N GLY A 89 11.62 10.79 -2.00
CA GLY A 89 11.36 11.90 -2.92
C GLY A 89 9.97 11.89 -3.55
N ILE A 90 8.93 11.34 -2.89
CA ILE A 90 7.57 11.19 -3.48
C ILE A 90 7.00 12.49 -4.09
N HIS A 91 7.43 13.64 -3.58
CA HIS A 91 6.96 14.97 -4.00
C HIS A 91 7.69 15.56 -5.21
N GLU A 92 8.87 15.04 -5.57
CA GLU A 92 9.72 15.59 -6.63
C GLU A 92 10.00 14.58 -7.76
N SER A 93 10.10 13.28 -7.43
CA SER A 93 10.46 12.27 -8.41
C SER A 93 9.32 12.00 -9.39
N THR A 94 9.70 11.85 -10.66
CA THR A 94 8.78 11.50 -11.75
C THR A 94 8.70 10.00 -12.00
N SER A 95 9.36 9.20 -11.15
CA SER A 95 9.34 7.75 -11.21
C SER A 95 7.92 7.20 -11.04
N ILE A 96 7.70 5.98 -11.55
CA ILE A 96 6.42 5.30 -11.39
C ILE A 96 6.16 5.01 -9.90
N ILE A 97 7.20 4.60 -9.16
CA ILE A 97 7.14 4.33 -7.71
C ILE A 97 6.65 5.57 -6.95
N SER A 98 7.24 6.74 -7.21
CA SER A 98 6.87 7.98 -6.54
C SER A 98 5.45 8.43 -6.86
N LYS A 99 5.05 8.34 -8.14
CA LYS A 99 3.70 8.71 -8.59
C LYS A 99 2.60 7.79 -8.04
N THR A 100 2.88 6.49 -7.97
CA THR A 100 1.93 5.52 -7.42
C THR A 100 1.88 5.62 -5.90
N ALA A 101 3.02 5.81 -5.23
CA ALA A 101 3.08 6.06 -3.79
C ALA A 101 2.38 7.37 -3.39
N SER A 102 2.51 8.46 -4.16
CA SER A 102 1.78 9.71 -3.89
C SER A 102 0.27 9.49 -4.02
N SER A 103 -0.17 8.67 -4.98
CA SER A 103 -1.59 8.38 -5.19
C SER A 103 -2.23 7.62 -4.02
N PHE A 104 -1.46 6.93 -3.17
CA PHE A 104 -1.99 6.31 -1.94
C PHE A 104 -2.55 7.34 -0.95
N PHE A 105 -2.12 8.61 -1.05
CA PHE A 105 -2.71 9.70 -0.26
C PHE A 105 -4.13 10.07 -0.70
N HIS A 106 -4.68 9.48 -1.77
CA HIS A 106 -6.13 9.51 -2.01
C HIS A 106 -6.90 8.73 -0.94
N LEU A 107 -6.32 7.66 -0.38
CA LEU A 107 -6.98 6.78 0.58
C LEU A 107 -6.65 7.11 2.05
N SER A 108 -5.43 7.53 2.33
CA SER A 108 -4.93 7.77 3.68
C SER A 108 -4.18 9.09 3.80
N ASP A 109 -4.11 9.66 5.01
CA ASP A 109 -3.23 10.80 5.32
C ASP A 109 -1.92 10.35 5.98
N PHE A 110 -1.66 9.05 5.95
CA PHE A 110 -0.46 8.42 6.52
C PHE A 110 -0.05 7.22 5.68
N LEU A 111 1.24 7.06 5.48
CA LEU A 111 1.78 5.97 4.69
C LEU A 111 2.85 5.25 5.50
N CYS A 112 2.65 3.96 5.74
CA CYS A 112 3.66 3.10 6.34
C CYS A 112 4.18 2.13 5.30
N ILE A 113 5.50 2.08 5.12
CA ILE A 113 6.17 1.18 4.18
C ILE A 113 7.18 0.33 4.95
N LEU A 114 7.08 -0.99 4.86
CA LEU A 114 8.06 -1.93 5.41
C LEU A 114 8.62 -2.76 4.26
N SER A 115 9.94 -2.70 4.04
CA SER A 115 10.62 -3.60 3.09
C SER A 115 12.01 -3.96 3.58
N GLY A 116 12.30 -5.26 3.68
CA GLY A 116 13.51 -5.76 4.31
C GLY A 116 13.53 -5.40 5.81
N SER A 117 14.62 -4.80 6.29
CA SER A 117 14.70 -4.28 7.67
C SER A 117 14.19 -2.85 7.81
N ARG A 118 13.90 -2.15 6.70
CA ARG A 118 13.60 -0.72 6.73
C ARG A 118 12.10 -0.48 6.86
N VAL A 119 11.73 0.35 7.83
CA VAL A 119 10.37 0.89 8.02
C VAL A 119 10.38 2.39 7.79
N VAL A 120 9.42 2.87 7.03
CA VAL A 120 9.25 4.28 6.71
C VAL A 120 7.83 4.69 7.05
N TYR A 121 7.69 5.71 7.88
CA TYR A 121 6.42 6.37 8.14
C TYR A 121 6.42 7.76 7.52
N TYR A 122 5.41 8.02 6.69
CA TYR A 122 5.20 9.26 5.98
C TYR A 122 3.97 9.98 6.57
N ASP A 123 4.17 11.18 7.12
CA ASP A 123 3.11 12.08 7.57
C ASP A 123 3.18 13.42 6.85
N PRO A 124 2.35 13.63 5.81
CA PRO A 124 2.27 14.90 5.09
C PRO A 124 1.89 16.10 5.95
N ASN A 125 1.27 15.87 7.12
CA ASN A 125 0.95 16.94 8.06
C ASN A 125 2.15 17.37 8.93
N GLU A 126 3.32 16.75 8.74
CA GLU A 126 4.59 17.17 9.33
C GLU A 126 4.62 17.16 10.87
N ARG A 127 3.92 16.22 11.51
CA ARG A 127 3.80 16.16 12.98
C ARG A 127 4.86 15.28 13.65
N MET A 128 5.83 14.75 12.91
CA MET A 128 6.78 13.76 13.43
C MET A 128 7.67 14.30 14.56
N THR A 129 7.93 15.61 14.59
CA THR A 129 8.78 16.25 15.61
C THR A 129 8.28 17.64 15.97
N ASN A 130 8.65 18.10 17.16
CA ASN A 130 8.37 19.46 17.63
C ASN A 130 9.15 20.54 16.84
N ASP A 131 10.28 20.19 16.24
CA ASP A 131 11.04 21.05 15.33
C ASP A 131 10.63 20.78 13.87
N GLU A 132 10.56 21.86 13.11
CA GLU A 132 9.75 22.07 11.91
C GLU A 132 9.87 21.04 10.76
N ARG A 133 8.70 20.73 10.16
CA ARG A 133 8.50 20.16 8.81
C ARG A 133 9.06 18.75 8.56
N ALA A 134 9.19 17.93 9.60
CA ALA A 134 9.56 16.52 9.49
C ALA A 134 8.38 15.68 8.99
N TYR A 135 8.51 15.11 7.79
CA TYR A 135 7.43 14.35 7.16
C TYR A 135 7.75 12.86 6.94
N VAL A 136 9.02 12.46 7.06
CA VAL A 136 9.41 11.04 7.03
C VAL A 136 10.17 10.69 8.29
N SER A 137 9.80 9.59 8.93
CA SER A 137 10.67 8.88 9.87
C SER A 137 11.08 7.53 9.28
N ILE A 138 12.37 7.22 9.40
CA ILE A 138 13.00 6.02 8.84
C ILE A 138 13.63 5.24 10.00
N PHE A 139 13.28 3.97 10.08
CA PHE A 139 13.81 3.03 11.05
C PHE A 139 14.45 1.85 10.33
N ASP A 140 15.54 1.35 10.92
CA ASP A 140 16.15 0.08 10.55
C ASP A 140 15.95 -0.90 11.70
N LEU A 141 15.05 -1.86 11.53
CA LEU A 141 14.63 -2.80 12.56
C LEU A 141 15.76 -3.69 13.11
N GLU A 142 16.90 -3.78 12.40
CA GLU A 142 18.07 -4.52 12.88
C GLU A 142 18.96 -3.68 13.81
N ASN A 143 18.94 -2.35 13.66
CA ASN A 143 19.93 -1.44 14.25
C ASN A 143 19.32 -0.40 15.20
N ASP A 144 18.05 -0.04 15.01
CA ASP A 144 17.34 0.94 15.82
C ASP A 144 16.60 0.27 16.98
N ASP A 145 16.65 0.88 18.16
CA ASP A 145 15.82 0.51 19.28
C ASP A 145 14.39 1.05 19.09
N ILE A 146 13.48 0.16 18.72
CA ILE A 146 12.06 0.47 18.50
C ILE A 146 11.19 0.16 19.72
N GLU A 147 11.76 -0.36 20.82
CA GLU A 147 10.98 -0.73 22.02
C GLU A 147 10.36 0.49 22.70
N ILE A 148 10.91 1.68 22.49
CA ILE A 148 10.30 2.93 22.98
C ILE A 148 9.00 3.31 22.23
N PHE A 149 8.75 2.69 21.06
CA PHE A 149 7.59 2.96 20.21
C PHE A 149 6.77 1.68 19.93
N GLN A 150 6.65 0.75 20.89
CA GLN A 150 6.05 -0.58 20.66
C GLN A 150 4.71 -0.52 19.90
N ASP A 151 3.80 0.30 20.40
CA ASP A 151 2.49 0.50 19.79
C ASP A 151 2.58 0.93 18.33
N GLN A 152 3.50 1.84 17.97
CA GLN A 152 3.69 2.31 16.59
C GLN A 152 3.99 1.15 15.62
N PHE A 153 4.77 0.17 16.07
CA PHE A 153 5.22 -0.97 15.25
C PHE A 153 4.31 -2.19 15.36
N SER A 154 3.44 -2.26 16.38
CA SER A 154 2.52 -3.39 16.59
C SER A 154 1.65 -3.77 15.37
N PRO A 155 1.25 -2.85 14.45
CA PRO A 155 0.55 -3.27 13.23
C PRO A 155 1.39 -4.08 12.24
N LEU A 156 2.71 -4.11 12.41
CA LEU A 156 3.67 -4.82 11.56
C LEU A 156 3.98 -6.23 12.08
N ASP A 157 3.61 -6.53 13.32
CA ASP A 157 3.99 -7.78 14.02
C ASP A 157 3.63 -9.02 13.22
N HIS A 158 2.43 -9.05 12.62
CA HIS A 158 1.98 -10.17 11.80
C HIS A 158 2.93 -10.47 10.62
N PHE A 159 3.45 -9.43 9.98
CA PHE A 159 4.33 -9.57 8.81
C PHE A 159 5.76 -9.90 9.23
N LEU A 160 6.17 -9.47 10.42
CA LEU A 160 7.52 -9.66 10.96
C LEU A 160 7.72 -10.97 11.73
N LEU A 161 6.65 -11.74 12.02
CA LEU A 161 6.62 -12.90 12.93
C LEU A 161 7.88 -13.80 12.94
N LYS A 162 8.48 -14.10 11.78
CA LYS A 162 9.63 -15.01 11.68
C LYS A 162 10.96 -14.37 12.05
N SER A 163 11.24 -13.16 11.56
CA SER A 163 12.54 -12.51 11.74
C SER A 163 12.53 -11.48 12.87
N LYS A 164 11.35 -10.93 13.20
CA LYS A 164 11.11 -9.72 13.99
C LYS A 164 11.72 -8.45 13.42
N THR A 165 12.86 -8.56 12.74
CA THR A 165 13.67 -7.44 12.24
C THR A 165 13.74 -7.35 10.72
N PHE A 166 13.17 -8.32 9.99
CA PHE A 166 13.24 -8.35 8.53
C PHE A 166 11.97 -8.93 7.91
N TYR A 167 11.44 -8.25 6.90
CA TYR A 167 10.34 -8.71 6.07
C TYR A 167 10.82 -8.98 4.64
N ASN A 168 10.67 -10.23 4.18
CA ASN A 168 11.07 -10.64 2.83
C ASN A 168 9.99 -10.28 1.80
N GLY A 169 9.81 -8.99 1.58
CA GLY A 169 8.82 -8.41 0.69
C GLY A 169 8.65 -6.92 0.99
N THR A 170 7.66 -6.30 0.37
CA THR A 170 7.27 -4.91 0.65
C THR A 170 5.83 -4.88 1.14
N LEU A 171 5.58 -4.23 2.27
CA LEU A 171 4.27 -3.97 2.83
C LEU A 171 4.00 -2.47 2.73
N ILE A 172 2.82 -2.13 2.24
CA ILE A 172 2.23 -0.79 2.28
C ILE A 172 1.02 -0.84 3.19
N ARG A 173 1.05 -0.13 4.32
CA ARG A 173 -0.09 0.02 5.24
C ARG A 173 -0.67 1.43 5.13
N LEU A 174 -1.97 1.49 4.85
CA LEU A 174 -2.77 2.69 4.65
C LEU A 174 -3.91 2.72 5.69
N PRO A 175 -3.72 3.37 6.85
CA PRO A 175 -4.78 3.56 7.82
C PRO A 175 -5.94 4.36 7.22
N LEU A 176 -7.18 3.91 7.39
CA LEU A 176 -8.34 4.60 6.87
C LEU A 176 -8.66 5.83 7.71
N ARG A 177 -9.14 6.88 7.04
CA ARG A 177 -9.46 8.14 7.68
C ARG A 177 -10.68 8.01 8.59
N THR A 178 -10.59 8.58 9.79
CA THR A 178 -11.69 8.57 10.77
C THR A 178 -12.40 9.91 10.89
N THR A 179 -11.73 11.05 10.61
CA THR A 179 -12.29 12.41 10.76
C THR A 179 -11.80 13.38 9.69
N SER A 180 -12.65 14.31 9.24
CA SER A 180 -12.41 15.18 8.07
C SER A 180 -11.54 16.42 8.27
N THR A 181 -11.14 16.76 9.49
CA THR A 181 -10.68 18.11 9.83
C THR A 181 -9.21 18.41 9.50
N THR A 182 -8.38 17.39 9.28
CA THR A 182 -6.92 17.51 9.06
C THR A 182 -6.46 16.73 7.83
N GLN A 183 -7.39 16.42 6.92
CA GLN A 183 -7.15 15.49 5.82
C GLN A 183 -6.54 16.19 4.62
N ILE A 184 -5.69 15.46 3.89
CA ILE A 184 -5.20 15.88 2.58
C ILE A 184 -6.37 15.93 1.60
N ILE A 185 -7.30 14.97 1.70
CA ILE A 185 -8.54 14.93 0.91
C ILE A 185 -9.71 14.65 1.84
N THR A 186 -10.83 15.34 1.64
CA THR A 186 -12.04 15.26 2.48
C THR A 186 -12.86 13.97 2.34
N HIS A 187 -12.46 13.05 1.44
CA HIS A 187 -13.19 11.82 1.15
C HIS A 187 -12.80 10.73 2.16
N ILE A 188 -13.81 10.21 2.87
CA ILE A 188 -13.68 9.10 3.81
C ILE A 188 -14.22 7.84 3.15
N GLN A 189 -13.39 6.81 3.07
CA GLN A 189 -13.75 5.50 2.55
C GLN A 189 -13.80 4.48 3.68
N THR A 190 -14.80 3.61 3.66
CA THR A 190 -14.91 2.47 4.58
C THR A 190 -14.26 1.21 3.98
N LEU A 191 -14.03 0.18 4.81
CA LEU A 191 -13.59 -1.12 4.29
C LEU A 191 -14.61 -1.73 3.31
N ASP A 192 -15.91 -1.52 3.51
CA ASP A 192 -16.92 -2.01 2.57
C ASP A 192 -16.83 -1.28 1.23
N ASP A 193 -16.62 0.04 1.22
CA ASP A 193 -16.41 0.79 -0.02
C ASP A 193 -15.21 0.25 -0.82
N ILE A 194 -14.09 -0.02 -0.13
CA ILE A 194 -12.88 -0.59 -0.74
C ILE A 194 -13.16 -2.01 -1.24
N LYS A 195 -13.84 -2.85 -0.46
CA LYS A 195 -14.26 -4.20 -0.87
C LYS A 195 -15.10 -4.14 -2.15
N GLN A 196 -16.09 -3.25 -2.20
CA GLN A 196 -16.94 -3.07 -3.37
C GLN A 196 -16.15 -2.56 -4.58
N GLN A 197 -15.18 -1.66 -4.40
CA GLN A 197 -14.30 -1.20 -5.48
C GLN A 197 -13.44 -2.35 -6.04
N ILE A 198 -12.82 -3.16 -5.16
CA ILE A 198 -12.06 -4.37 -5.56
C ILE A 198 -12.94 -5.30 -6.40
N LEU A 199 -14.13 -5.66 -5.89
CA LEU A 199 -15.03 -6.56 -6.58
C LEU A 199 -15.50 -5.98 -7.92
N ARG A 200 -15.80 -4.67 -7.99
CA ARG A 200 -16.20 -4.01 -9.24
C ARG A 200 -15.08 -4.01 -10.28
N TYR A 201 -13.85 -3.71 -9.87
CA TYR A 201 -12.69 -3.72 -10.77
C TYR A 201 -12.52 -5.08 -11.42
N PHE A 202 -12.46 -6.15 -10.64
CA PHE A 202 -12.20 -7.49 -11.17
C PHE A 202 -13.43 -8.18 -11.79
N ASN A 203 -14.64 -7.63 -11.62
CA ASN A 203 -15.81 -8.02 -12.40
C ASN A 203 -15.87 -7.31 -13.77
N SER A 204 -15.06 -6.27 -13.99
CA SER A 204 -14.99 -5.56 -15.27
C SER A 204 -14.09 -6.31 -16.26
N ASN A 205 -14.63 -6.69 -17.41
CA ASN A 205 -13.85 -7.30 -18.48
C ASN A 205 -12.73 -6.38 -18.98
N GLU A 206 -12.98 -5.06 -19.03
CA GLU A 206 -11.99 -4.07 -19.46
C GLU A 206 -10.79 -4.04 -18.51
N SER A 207 -11.04 -3.99 -17.21
CA SER A 207 -10.00 -3.99 -16.18
C SER A 207 -9.20 -5.30 -16.17
N CYS A 208 -9.85 -6.44 -16.33
CA CYS A 208 -9.17 -7.74 -16.45
C CYS A 208 -8.31 -7.83 -17.72
N MET A 209 -8.77 -7.28 -18.85
CA MET A 209 -7.96 -7.18 -20.07
C MET A 209 -6.76 -6.25 -19.87
N GLU A 210 -6.96 -5.09 -19.24
CA GLU A 210 -5.87 -4.16 -18.92
C GLU A 210 -4.83 -4.83 -18.02
N LEU A 211 -5.26 -5.54 -16.97
CA LEU A 211 -4.39 -6.33 -16.10
C LEU A 211 -3.56 -7.32 -16.92
N LEU A 212 -4.18 -8.10 -17.80
CA LEU A 212 -3.49 -9.07 -18.66
C LEU A 212 -2.45 -8.44 -19.58
N LEU A 213 -2.75 -7.25 -20.13
CA LEU A 213 -1.91 -6.57 -21.12
C LEU A 213 -0.77 -5.77 -20.49
N THR A 214 -0.98 -5.20 -19.30
CA THR A 214 -0.05 -4.24 -18.68
C THR A 214 0.77 -4.86 -17.53
N GLN A 215 0.19 -5.80 -16.79
CA GLN A 215 0.78 -6.36 -15.57
C GLN A 215 1.39 -7.73 -15.85
N THR A 216 2.47 -7.75 -16.61
CA THR A 216 3.07 -8.99 -17.13
C THR A 216 3.65 -9.89 -16.04
N ASN A 217 4.18 -9.33 -14.96
CA ASN A 217 4.94 -10.08 -13.96
C ASN A 217 4.05 -10.62 -12.84
N ILE A 218 2.88 -10.02 -12.64
CA ILE A 218 1.93 -10.37 -11.56
C ILE A 218 1.19 -11.66 -11.95
N ASN A 219 1.43 -12.71 -11.18
CA ASN A 219 0.82 -14.03 -11.34
C ASN A 219 -0.35 -14.24 -10.39
N THR A 220 -0.25 -13.78 -9.15
CA THR A 220 -1.34 -13.94 -8.18
C THR A 220 -1.74 -12.60 -7.57
N ILE A 221 -3.06 -12.43 -7.38
CA ILE A 221 -3.65 -11.30 -6.66
C ILE A 221 -4.69 -11.86 -5.70
N GLU A 222 -4.49 -11.63 -4.41
CA GLU A 222 -5.41 -12.06 -3.37
C GLU A 222 -5.90 -10.86 -2.56
N PHE A 223 -7.16 -10.92 -2.13
CA PHE A 223 -7.70 -9.99 -1.15
C PHE A 223 -8.45 -10.74 -0.07
N ASP A 224 -8.06 -10.51 1.19
CA ASP A 224 -8.68 -11.10 2.37
C ASP A 224 -9.15 -10.00 3.34
N TYR A 225 -10.24 -10.26 4.05
CA TYR A 225 -10.66 -9.48 5.22
C TYR A 225 -10.21 -10.18 6.50
N THR A 226 -9.75 -9.42 7.48
CA THR A 226 -9.40 -9.94 8.80
C THR A 226 -9.66 -8.93 9.91
N LYS A 227 -9.95 -9.42 11.12
CA LYS A 227 -10.07 -8.60 12.34
C LYS A 227 -8.83 -8.61 13.22
N ASP A 228 -8.00 -9.64 13.09
CA ASP A 228 -6.92 -9.91 14.04
C ASP A 228 -5.73 -10.65 13.45
N PHE A 229 -5.73 -10.90 12.14
CA PHE A 229 -4.78 -11.77 11.43
C PHE A 229 -4.75 -13.22 11.94
N GLN A 230 -5.75 -13.66 12.69
CA GLN A 230 -5.94 -15.06 13.08
C GLN A 230 -6.92 -15.76 12.14
N VAL A 231 -7.97 -15.05 11.72
CA VAL A 231 -8.98 -15.55 10.78
C VAL A 231 -9.02 -14.65 9.54
N PHE A 232 -9.01 -15.29 8.37
CA PHE A 232 -9.10 -14.63 7.07
C PHE A 232 -10.40 -15.02 6.37
N THR A 233 -11.13 -14.03 5.89
CA THR A 233 -12.27 -14.22 4.99
C THR A 233 -11.85 -13.81 3.60
N LYS A 234 -11.69 -14.80 2.70
CA LYS A 234 -11.26 -14.54 1.33
C LYS A 234 -12.32 -13.78 0.55
N ILE A 235 -11.96 -12.61 0.04
CA ILE A 235 -12.81 -11.75 -0.78
C ILE A 235 -12.63 -12.15 -2.25
N LEU A 236 -11.37 -12.28 -2.68
CA LEU A 236 -10.97 -12.47 -4.06
C LEU A 236 -9.65 -13.24 -4.15
N SER A 237 -9.50 -14.06 -5.18
CA SER A 237 -8.23 -14.67 -5.58
C SER A 237 -8.18 -14.78 -7.10
N ILE A 238 -7.10 -14.26 -7.68
CA ILE A 238 -6.81 -14.32 -9.11
C ILE A 238 -5.49 -15.04 -9.29
N ASP A 239 -5.52 -16.04 -10.17
CA ASP A 239 -4.35 -16.81 -10.54
C ASP A 239 -4.16 -16.77 -12.06
N LYS A 240 -3.03 -16.21 -12.49
CA LYS A 240 -2.61 -16.06 -13.88
C LYS A 240 -1.47 -17.04 -14.16
N HIS A 241 -1.68 -17.93 -15.13
CA HIS A 241 -0.66 -18.88 -15.58
C HIS A 241 -0.44 -18.75 -17.08
N SER A 242 0.83 -18.60 -17.48
CA SER A 242 1.22 -18.74 -18.89
C SER A 242 1.26 -20.23 -19.23
N LEU A 243 0.40 -20.66 -20.15
CA LEU A 243 0.30 -22.05 -20.56
C LEU A 243 1.35 -22.39 -21.61
N THR A 244 1.48 -21.55 -22.63
CA THR A 244 2.43 -21.73 -23.74
C THR A 244 2.80 -20.41 -24.39
N THR A 245 4.05 -20.34 -24.87
CA THR A 245 4.52 -19.26 -25.73
C THR A 245 4.84 -19.85 -27.10
N ILE A 246 4.16 -19.36 -28.13
CA ILE A 246 4.33 -19.77 -29.51
C ILE A 246 5.16 -18.68 -30.20
N HIS A 247 6.32 -19.05 -30.71
CA HIS A 247 7.19 -18.16 -31.47
C HIS A 247 7.04 -18.44 -32.96
N ASP A 248 6.50 -17.47 -33.69
CA ASP A 248 6.45 -17.46 -35.15
C ASP A 248 7.55 -16.55 -35.70
N ALA A 249 7.86 -16.66 -36.99
CA ALA A 249 8.93 -15.88 -37.64
C ALA A 249 8.75 -14.35 -37.53
N GLN A 250 7.55 -13.87 -37.21
CA GLN A 250 7.20 -12.44 -37.14
C GLN A 250 6.51 -12.04 -35.83
N SER A 251 6.17 -12.98 -34.94
CA SER A 251 5.42 -12.69 -33.72
C SER A 251 5.69 -13.69 -32.59
N THR A 252 5.39 -13.27 -31.37
CA THR A 252 5.33 -14.15 -30.21
C THR A 252 3.93 -14.09 -29.64
N THR A 253 3.25 -15.23 -29.59
CA THR A 253 1.90 -15.37 -29.04
C THR A 253 1.99 -16.07 -27.68
N GLN A 254 1.41 -15.48 -26.65
CA GLN A 254 1.32 -16.10 -25.33
C GLN A 254 -0.12 -16.51 -25.04
N LEU A 255 -0.31 -17.77 -24.66
CA LEU A 255 -1.59 -18.26 -24.15
C LEU A 255 -1.60 -18.16 -22.64
N ILE A 256 -2.46 -17.28 -22.11
CA ILE A 256 -2.60 -17.05 -20.68
C ILE A 256 -3.95 -17.56 -20.21
N HIS A 257 -3.94 -18.35 -19.13
CA HIS A 257 -5.13 -18.75 -18.41
C HIS A 257 -5.22 -17.96 -17.11
N MET A 258 -6.34 -17.28 -16.90
CA MET A 258 -6.63 -16.53 -15.69
C MET A 258 -7.85 -17.14 -15.00
N THR A 259 -7.69 -17.51 -13.73
CA THR A 259 -8.78 -17.98 -12.88
C THR A 259 -9.15 -16.89 -11.90
N LEU A 260 -10.43 -16.56 -11.82
CA LEU A 260 -10.98 -15.62 -10.83
C LEU A 260 -11.89 -16.41 -9.89
N SER A 261 -11.60 -16.37 -8.60
CA SER A 261 -12.47 -16.87 -7.54
C SER A 261 -12.81 -15.74 -6.58
N LYS A 262 -14.07 -15.69 -6.14
CA LYS A 262 -14.58 -14.67 -5.24
C LYS A 262 -15.47 -15.30 -4.19
N GLN A 263 -15.61 -14.62 -3.05
CA GLN A 263 -16.64 -14.98 -2.09
C GLN A 263 -18.00 -14.97 -2.81
N ALA A 264 -18.80 -16.02 -2.63
CA ALA A 264 -20.18 -15.99 -3.08
C ALA A 264 -20.86 -14.83 -2.34
N ASP A 265 -21.46 -13.90 -3.09
CA ASP A 265 -22.40 -12.97 -2.48
C ASP A 265 -23.48 -13.85 -1.82
N ASP A 266 -23.66 -13.70 -0.50
CA ASP A 266 -24.87 -14.17 0.16
C ASP A 266 -26.03 -13.32 -0.40
N ILE A 267 -26.45 -13.65 -1.63
CA ILE A 267 -27.72 -13.21 -2.20
C ILE A 267 -28.77 -14.07 -1.51
N ASN A 268 -29.08 -13.73 -0.26
CA ASN A 268 -30.31 -14.14 0.38
C ASN A 268 -31.19 -12.91 0.60
N THR A 269 -32.15 -12.78 -0.33
CA THR A 269 -33.48 -12.17 -0.22
C THR A 269 -33.61 -10.69 0.10
#